data_AF-A0A7V4EAJ3-F1
#
_entry.id   AF-A0A7V4EAJ3-F1
#
_cell.length_a   1.000
_cell.length_b   1.000
_cell.length_c   1.000
_cell.angle_alpha   90.00
_cell.angle_beta   90.00
_cell.angle_gamma   90.00
#
_symmetry.space_group_name_H-M   'P 1'
#
loop_
_entity.id
_entity.type
_entity.pdbx_description
1 polymer ?
#
loop_
_entity_poly.entity_id
_entity_poly.type
_entity_poly.pdbx_seq_one_letter_code
_entity_poly.pdbx_strand_id
1 'polypeptide(L)'
;MKNLILVSDMLKIKIAREMIPKIEIPVEKTTFYKIGFREGVKEGKKESLKEAILLGFELKFGDGELRKSKANELKKLLSEIDDIRRLRRIKKLIFSAKTPDEFIKKIKSLRRK
;
A
#
# COMPACT_ATOMS: atom_id res chain seq x y z
N MET A 1 -46.50 -20.74 0.02
CA MET A 1 -46.03 -19.44 0.56
C MET A 1 -44.59 -19.07 0.15
N LYS A 2 -43.63 -20.01 0.08
CA LYS A 2 -42.22 -19.71 -0.28
C LYS A 2 -42.01 -19.01 -1.64
N ASN A 3 -42.81 -19.35 -2.66
CA ASN A 3 -42.66 -18.78 -4.01
C ASN A 3 -43.05 -17.29 -4.08
N LEU A 4 -43.96 -16.82 -3.22
CA LEU A 4 -44.40 -15.42 -3.21
C LEU A 4 -43.32 -14.49 -2.64
N ILE A 5 -42.56 -14.99 -1.65
CA ILE A 5 -41.44 -14.29 -1.02
C ILE A 5 -40.32 -14.06 -2.04
N LEU A 6 -39.93 -15.10 -2.78
CA LEU A 6 -38.92 -15.02 -3.83
C LEU A 6 -39.27 -13.99 -4.91
N VAL A 7 -40.53 -13.96 -5.35
CA VAL A 7 -41.00 -12.99 -6.35
C VAL A 7 -40.93 -11.55 -5.81
N SER A 8 -41.33 -11.35 -4.55
CA SER A 8 -41.26 -10.04 -3.90
C SER A 8 -39.82 -9.53 -3.75
N ASP A 9 -38.87 -10.42 -3.44
CA ASP A 9 -37.47 -10.06 -3.29
C ASP A 9 -36.80 -9.79 -4.64
N MET A 10 -37.16 -10.53 -5.70
CA MET A 10 -36.74 -10.23 -7.07
C MET A 10 -37.21 -8.85 -7.53
N LEU A 11 -38.44 -8.46 -7.20
CA LEU A 11 -38.99 -7.13 -7.49
C LEU A 11 -38.25 -6.02 -6.75
N LYS A 12 -37.93 -6.19 -5.46
CA LYS A 12 -37.12 -5.23 -4.69
C LYS A 12 -35.74 -5.04 -5.30
N ILE A 13 -35.07 -6.12 -5.71
CA ILE A 13 -33.75 -6.06 -6.36
C ILE A 13 -33.83 -5.32 -7.70
N LYS A 14 -34.89 -5.57 -8.47
CA LYS A 14 -35.09 -4.91 -9.77
C LYS A 14 -35.30 -3.40 -9.60
N ILE A 15 -36.18 -2.99 -8.69
CA ILE A 15 -36.46 -1.59 -8.38
C ILE A 15 -35.19 -0.89 -7.85
N ALA A 16 -34.44 -1.54 -6.94
CA ALA A 16 -33.20 -1.00 -6.41
C ALA A 16 -32.13 -0.78 -7.50
N ARG A 17 -32.06 -1.66 -8.51
CA ARG A 17 -31.16 -1.50 -9.66
C ARG A 17 -31.59 -0.37 -10.60
N GLU A 18 -32.89 -0.21 -10.83
CA GLU A 18 -33.45 0.87 -11.66
C GLU A 18 -33.27 2.25 -11.00
N MET A 19 -33.23 2.31 -9.67
CA MET A 19 -33.01 3.53 -8.89
C MET A 19 -31.54 3.90 -8.67
N ILE A 20 -30.57 3.13 -9.20
CA ILE A 20 -29.15 3.52 -9.12
C ILE A 20 -28.98 4.81 -9.95
N PRO A 21 -28.57 5.93 -9.32
CA PRO A 21 -28.37 7.17 -10.05
C PRO A 21 -27.28 6.98 -11.11
N LYS A 22 -27.62 7.26 -12.37
CA LYS A 22 -26.61 7.37 -13.44
C LYS A 22 -25.82 8.64 -13.19
N ILE A 23 -24.64 8.50 -12.58
CA ILE A 23 -23.70 9.60 -12.42
C ILE A 23 -23.05 9.84 -13.78
N GLU A 24 -23.46 10.88 -14.49
CA GLU A 24 -22.81 11.34 -15.71
C GLU A 24 -21.59 12.17 -15.33
N ILE A 25 -20.41 11.52 -15.36
CA ILE A 25 -19.14 12.18 -15.09
C ILE A 25 -18.65 12.79 -16.42
N PRO A 26 -18.50 14.14 -16.54
CA PRO A 26 -17.88 14.76 -17.71
C PRO A 26 -16.57 14.08 -18.08
N VAL A 27 -16.28 13.93 -19.37
CA VAL A 27 -15.10 13.19 -19.88
C VAL A 27 -13.80 13.72 -19.25
N GLU A 28 -13.74 15.03 -19.05
CA GLU A 28 -12.65 15.75 -18.38
C GLU A 28 -12.45 15.26 -16.94
N LYS A 29 -13.53 15.18 -16.16
CA LYS A 29 -13.51 14.64 -14.78
C LYS A 29 -13.15 13.15 -14.77
N THR A 30 -13.44 12.39 -15.83
CA THR A 30 -13.05 10.98 -15.92
C THR A 30 -11.55 10.80 -16.13
N THR A 31 -10.89 11.67 -16.89
CA THR A 31 -9.41 11.68 -17.00
C THR A 31 -8.73 12.01 -15.69
N PHE A 32 -9.19 13.05 -14.98
CA PHE A 32 -8.68 13.40 -13.65
C PHE A 32 -8.94 12.27 -12.64
N TYR A 33 -10.11 11.65 -12.67
CA TYR A 33 -10.42 10.47 -11.84
C TYR A 33 -9.48 9.29 -12.14
N LYS A 34 -9.20 8.99 -13.42
CA LYS A 34 -8.25 7.93 -13.81
C LYS A 34 -6.83 8.25 -13.35
N ILE A 35 -6.39 9.51 -13.41
CA ILE A 35 -5.08 9.95 -12.93
C ILE A 35 -5.02 9.79 -11.41
N GLY A 36 -5.99 10.37 -10.68
CA GLY A 36 -6.07 10.27 -9.23
C GLY A 36 -6.17 8.83 -8.74
N PHE A 37 -6.92 7.96 -9.43
CA PHE A 37 -6.97 6.53 -9.14
C PHE A 37 -5.62 5.85 -9.38
N ARG A 38 -4.95 6.13 -10.51
CA ARG A 38 -3.62 5.57 -10.79
C ARG A 38 -2.56 6.04 -9.80
N GLU A 39 -2.59 7.31 -9.42
CA GLU A 39 -1.69 7.90 -8.45
C GLU A 39 -1.97 7.35 -7.05
N GLY A 40 -3.23 7.32 -6.61
CA GLY A 40 -3.63 6.70 -5.34
C GLY A 40 -3.26 5.22 -5.26
N VAL A 41 -3.40 4.46 -6.35
CA VAL A 41 -2.94 3.06 -6.41
C VAL A 41 -1.41 2.97 -6.36
N LYS A 42 -0.68 3.89 -6.99
CA LYS A 42 0.80 3.94 -6.91
C LYS A 42 1.26 4.32 -5.50
N GLU A 43 0.65 5.32 -4.90
CA GLU A 43 0.91 5.83 -3.55
C GLU A 43 0.65 4.73 -2.51
N GLY A 44 -0.52 4.09 -2.57
CA GLY A 44 -0.87 2.95 -1.72
C GLY A 44 0.13 1.80 -1.87
N LYS A 45 0.58 1.50 -3.10
CA LYS A 45 1.64 0.49 -3.32
C LYS A 45 2.97 0.90 -2.70
N LYS A 46 3.34 2.18 -2.71
CA LYS A 46 4.58 2.68 -2.08
C LYS A 46 4.49 2.54 -0.57
N GLU A 47 3.40 2.97 0.05
CA GLU A 47 3.24 2.93 1.50
C GLU A 47 3.18 1.49 2.02
N SER A 48 2.40 0.61 1.37
CA SER A 48 2.38 -0.81 1.71
C SER A 48 3.76 -1.48 1.55
N LEU A 49 4.60 -1.02 0.61
CA LEU A 49 5.97 -1.49 0.47
C LEU A 49 6.86 -1.03 1.63
N LYS A 50 6.70 0.22 2.10
CA LYS A 50 7.44 0.74 3.26
C LYS A 50 7.06 -0.02 4.53
N GLU A 51 5.76 -0.24 4.76
CA GLU A 51 5.26 -1.05 5.88
C GLU A 51 5.79 -2.47 5.84
N ALA A 52 5.78 -3.12 4.66
CA ALA A 52 6.34 -4.47 4.52
C ALA A 52 7.85 -4.54 4.83
N ILE A 53 8.60 -3.46 4.55
CA ILE A 53 10.02 -3.38 4.90
C ILE A 53 10.19 -3.22 6.42
N LEU A 54 9.39 -2.37 7.06
CA LEU A 54 9.40 -2.20 8.51
C LEU A 54 9.05 -3.50 9.24
N LEU A 55 7.96 -4.16 8.82
CA LEU A 55 7.56 -5.44 9.39
C LEU A 55 8.64 -6.51 9.18
N GLY A 56 9.21 -6.59 7.98
CA GLY A 56 10.31 -7.53 7.71
C GLY A 56 11.54 -7.26 8.58
N PHE A 57 11.78 -6.00 8.95
CA PHE A 57 12.89 -5.62 9.83
C PHE A 57 12.63 -6.06 11.26
N GLU A 58 11.43 -5.82 11.77
CA GLU A 58 11.00 -6.26 13.10
C GLU A 58 10.99 -7.79 13.21
N LEU A 59 10.44 -8.49 12.22
CA LEU A 59 10.40 -9.97 12.23
C LEU A 59 11.81 -10.59 12.17
N LYS A 60 12.72 -10.01 11.38
CA LYS A 60 14.06 -10.57 11.22
C LYS A 60 14.96 -10.29 12.42
N PHE A 61 14.88 -9.07 12.95
CA PHE A 61 15.83 -8.62 13.96
C PHE A 61 15.23 -8.58 15.36
N GLY A 62 13.91 -8.65 15.55
CA GLY A 62 13.21 -8.59 16.83
C GLY A 62 13.00 -7.16 17.36
N ASP A 63 12.52 -7.02 18.59
CA ASP A 63 11.80 -5.84 19.12
C ASP A 63 12.45 -5.13 20.34
N GLY A 64 13.76 -5.30 20.54
CA GLY A 64 14.51 -4.64 21.63
C GLY A 64 14.69 -3.11 21.49
N GLU A 65 15.09 -2.45 22.58
CA GLU A 65 15.19 -0.97 22.66
C GLU A 65 16.17 -0.35 21.64
N LEU A 66 17.36 -0.95 21.48
CA LEU A 66 18.31 -0.60 20.42
C LEU A 66 17.72 -0.77 19.02
N ARG A 67 16.82 -1.75 18.83
CA ARG A 67 16.18 -2.06 17.55
C ARG A 67 15.03 -1.09 17.25
N LYS A 68 14.33 -0.57 18.28
CA LYS A 68 13.36 0.53 18.14
C LYS A 68 14.02 1.80 17.62
N SER A 69 15.20 2.15 18.14
CA SER A 69 15.99 3.28 17.61
C SER A 69 16.32 3.10 16.12
N LYS A 70 16.73 1.88 15.72
CA LYS A 70 17.00 1.55 14.31
C LYS A 70 15.75 1.48 13.43
N ALA A 71 14.61 1.04 13.96
CA ALA A 71 13.33 1.07 13.26
C ALA A 71 12.87 2.51 13.00
N ASN A 72 13.07 3.42 13.95
CA ASN A 72 12.81 4.84 13.76
C ASN A 72 13.75 5.47 12.71
N GLU A 73 15.04 5.12 12.75
CA GLU A 73 16.00 5.51 11.71
C GLU A 73 15.57 4.99 10.33
N LEU A 74 15.15 3.73 10.24
CA LEU A 74 14.61 3.12 9.02
C LEU A 74 13.37 3.85 8.51
N LYS A 75 12.42 4.16 9.40
CA LYS A 75 11.19 4.88 9.04
C LYS A 75 11.49 6.23 8.42
N LYS A 76 12.42 7.00 8.99
CA LYS A 76 12.90 8.28 8.42
C LYS A 76 13.56 8.08 7.05
N LEU A 77 14.40 7.05 6.89
CA LEU A 77 15.03 6.76 5.60
C LEU A 77 13.99 6.36 4.53
N LEU A 78 12.96 5.61 4.89
CA LEU A 78 11.90 5.19 3.97
C LEU A 78 10.96 6.34 3.59
N SER A 79 10.69 7.29 4.50
CA SER A 79 9.87 8.47 4.18
C SER A 79 10.49 9.34 3.10
N GLU A 80 11.82 9.39 3.02
CA GLU A 80 12.56 10.15 2.00
C GLU A 80 12.63 9.46 0.63
N ILE A 81 12.12 8.22 0.49
CA ILE A 81 12.20 7.45 -0.75
C ILE A 81 10.84 7.40 -1.42
N ASP A 82 10.76 8.05 -2.59
CA ASP A 82 9.56 8.00 -3.43
C ASP A 82 9.62 6.93 -4.54
N ASP A 83 10.83 6.48 -4.91
CA ASP A 83 11.00 5.48 -5.97
C ASP A 83 10.62 4.05 -5.51
N ILE A 84 9.51 3.54 -6.05
CA ILE A 84 9.02 2.18 -5.81
C ILE A 84 10.02 1.09 -6.21
N ARG A 85 10.86 1.31 -7.24
CA ARG A 85 11.89 0.34 -7.66
C ARG A 85 12.98 0.24 -6.61
N ARG A 86 13.35 1.37 -6.02
CA ARG A 86 14.29 1.43 -4.91
C ARG A 86 13.73 0.74 -3.67
N LEU A 87 12.46 0.98 -3.31
CA LEU A 87 11.79 0.25 -2.21
C LEU A 87 11.81 -1.27 -2.44
N ARG A 88 11.51 -1.74 -3.65
CA ARG A 88 11.61 -3.17 -4.00
C ARG A 88 13.01 -3.75 -3.81
N ARG A 89 14.07 -2.99 -4.15
CA ARG A 89 15.47 -3.41 -3.91
C ARG A 89 15.77 -3.50 -2.42
N ILE A 90 15.36 -2.50 -1.64
CA ILE A 90 15.56 -2.48 -0.18
C ILE A 90 14.87 -3.67 0.48
N LYS A 91 13.63 -3.98 0.09
CA LYS A 91 12.91 -5.17 0.59
C LYS A 91 13.73 -6.45 0.42
N LYS A 92 14.43 -6.61 -0.70
CA LYS A 92 15.28 -7.79 -0.93
C LYS A 92 16.55 -7.80 -0.08
N LEU A 93 17.12 -6.62 0.21
CA LEU A 93 18.33 -6.51 1.03
C LEU A 93 18.14 -7.05 2.44
N ILE A 94 16.90 -7.06 2.96
CA ILE A 94 16.62 -7.52 4.31
C ILE A 94 17.05 -8.97 4.52
N PHE A 95 16.86 -9.82 3.51
CA PHE A 95 17.25 -11.23 3.57
C PHE A 95 18.78 -11.41 3.62
N SER A 96 19.53 -10.48 3.01
CA SER A 96 20.99 -10.53 2.94
C SER A 96 21.73 -9.94 4.15
N ALA A 97 21.07 -9.09 4.95
CA ALA A 97 21.72 -8.42 6.07
C ALA A 97 21.75 -9.32 7.32
N LYS A 98 22.88 -9.41 8.00
CA LYS A 98 23.01 -10.19 9.24
C LYS A 98 22.57 -9.39 10.46
N THR A 99 22.78 -8.08 10.46
CA THR A 99 22.44 -7.20 11.59
C THR A 99 21.59 -6.00 11.15
N PRO A 100 20.85 -5.37 12.09
CA PRO A 100 20.13 -4.12 11.84
C PRO A 100 21.03 -3.04 11.23
N ASP A 101 22.22 -2.84 11.78
CA ASP A 101 23.16 -1.81 11.32
C ASP A 101 23.67 -2.07 9.92
N GLU A 102 23.96 -3.33 9.58
CA GLU A 102 24.37 -3.70 8.22
C GLU A 102 23.26 -3.38 7.22
N PHE A 103 22.00 -3.67 7.58
CA PHE A 103 20.85 -3.36 6.75
C PHE A 103 20.71 -1.86 6.51
N ILE A 104 20.72 -1.05 7.57
CA ILE A 104 20.62 0.42 7.47
C ILE A 104 21.79 0.98 6.65
N LYS A 105 23.01 0.48 6.85
CA LYS A 105 24.20 0.89 6.09
C LYS A 105 24.05 0.62 4.59
N LYS A 106 23.50 -0.55 4.20
CA LYS A 106 23.21 -0.88 2.79
C LYS A 106 22.13 0.03 2.18
N ILE A 107 21.13 0.46 2.94
CA ILE A 107 20.12 1.44 2.47
C ILE A 107 20.76 2.80 2.22
N LYS A 108 21.64 3.25 3.13
CA LYS A 108 22.33 4.54 2.99
C LYS A 108 23.32 4.55 1.83
N SER A 109 24.03 3.46 1.56
CA SER A 109 24.94 3.37 0.40
C SER A 109 24.20 3.41 -0.94
N LEU A 110 22.99 2.85 -1.00
CA LEU A 110 22.07 2.98 -2.14
C LEU A 110 21.62 4.43 -2.43
N ARG A 111 21.82 5.37 -1.51
CA ARG A 111 21.49 6.80 -1.72
C ARG A 111 22.61 7.56 -2.42
N ARG A 112 23.85 7.10 -2.32
CA ARG A 112 25.04 7.79 -2.82
C ARG A 112 25.43 7.37 -4.26
N LYS A 113 24.67 6.47 -4.87
CA LYS A 113 24.77 6.08 -6.29
C LYS A 113 23.54 6.57 -7.01
#